data_AF-A0A4T2BNC2-F1
#
_entry.id   AF-A0A4T2BNC2-F1
#
_cell.length_a   1.000
_cell.length_b   1.000
_cell.length_c   1.000
_cell.angle_alpha   90.00
_cell.angle_beta   90.00
_cell.angle_gamma   90.00
#
_symmetry.space_group_name_H-M   'P 1'
#
loop_
_entity.id
_entity.type
_entity.pdbx_description
1 polymer ?
#
loop_
_entity_poly.entity_id
_entity_poly.type
_entity_poly.pdbx_seq_one_letter_code
_entity_poly.pdbx_strand_id
1 'polypeptide(L)'
;MITALRLDFPAGKNQPGLARFIIATAVAVALSLLACAGLAQLGVVLFPATKGYEHYGFADYGKLTIIGVVLASLAWPALTLISTRAQRLYVGLAVIVTIVGFAPDAWILYQGQPADAVFILVLMHLALALITVLALMFIAPQHPARRALQ
;
A
#
# COMPACT_ATOMS: atom_id res chain seq x y z
N MET A 1 10.67 20.32 19.59
CA MET A 1 11.08 18.89 19.54
C MET A 1 9.80 18.07 19.60
N ILE A 2 9.30 17.53 18.48
CA ILE A 2 8.03 16.77 18.47
C ILE A 2 8.34 15.33 18.88
N THR A 3 8.32 15.10 20.19
CA THR A 3 8.75 13.86 20.86
C THR A 3 7.96 12.61 20.46
N ALA A 4 6.76 12.76 19.88
CA ALA A 4 5.91 11.64 19.47
C ALA A 4 6.39 10.90 18.21
N LEU A 5 7.09 11.57 17.28
CA LEU A 5 7.41 11.02 15.95
C LEU A 5 8.87 10.57 15.77
N ARG A 6 9.78 10.86 16.72
CA ARG A 6 11.24 10.56 16.62
C ARG A 6 11.80 10.83 15.21
N LEU A 7 11.56 12.04 14.71
CA LEU A 7 12.18 12.52 13.47
C LEU A 7 13.61 12.96 13.79
N ASP A 8 14.58 12.31 13.16
CA ASP A 8 16.02 12.49 13.42
C ASP A 8 16.82 12.79 12.15
N PHE A 9 16.15 12.96 11.01
CA PHE A 9 16.69 13.48 9.75
C PHE A 9 18.12 12.98 9.42
N PRO A 10 18.32 11.66 9.23
CA PRO A 10 19.65 11.06 9.03
C PRO A 10 20.35 11.44 7.70
N ALA A 11 19.84 12.43 6.96
CA ALA A 11 20.37 12.94 5.69
C ALA A 11 20.64 11.83 4.66
N GLY A 12 19.78 10.80 4.63
CA GLY A 12 19.84 9.74 3.63
C GLY A 12 20.90 8.64 3.87
N LYS A 13 21.59 8.63 5.02
CA LYS A 13 22.57 7.57 5.35
C LYS A 13 21.99 6.15 5.38
N ASN A 14 20.66 6.03 5.51
CA ASN A 14 19.93 4.77 5.61
C ASN A 14 18.94 4.54 4.44
N GLN A 15 19.20 5.17 3.27
CA GLN A 15 18.35 5.00 2.09
C GLN A 15 18.32 3.55 1.60
N PRO A 16 17.18 3.05 1.10
CA PRO A 16 17.17 1.80 0.34
C PRO A 16 17.97 1.95 -0.96
N GLY A 17 18.65 0.88 -1.37
CA GLY A 17 19.32 0.87 -2.67
C GLY A 17 18.31 1.05 -3.82
N LEU A 18 18.61 1.94 -4.78
CA LEU A 18 17.68 2.32 -5.85
C LEU A 18 17.15 1.10 -6.65
N ALA A 19 18.03 0.16 -7.01
CA ALA A 19 17.63 -1.04 -7.74
C ALA A 19 16.65 -1.91 -6.92
N ARG A 20 16.92 -2.09 -5.62
CA ARG A 20 16.03 -2.82 -4.71
C ARG A 20 14.69 -2.12 -4.55
N PHE A 21 14.69 -0.79 -4.48
CA PHE A 21 13.47 0.00 -4.44
C PHE A 21 12.61 -0.16 -5.70
N ILE A 22 13.22 -0.11 -6.88
CA ILE A 22 12.52 -0.32 -8.15
C ILE A 22 11.93 -1.73 -8.22
N ILE A 23 12.72 -2.75 -7.86
CA ILE A 23 12.26 -4.15 -7.81
C ILE A 23 11.12 -4.31 -6.81
N ALA A 24 11.24 -3.74 -5.61
CA ALA A 24 10.22 -3.81 -4.57
C ALA A 24 8.90 -3.16 -5.04
N THR A 25 8.99 -2.00 -5.71
CA THR A 25 7.83 -1.30 -6.27
C THR A 25 7.17 -2.13 -7.37
N ALA A 26 7.95 -2.69 -8.29
CA ALA A 26 7.44 -3.54 -9.36
C ALA A 26 6.74 -4.80 -8.80
N VAL A 27 7.35 -5.45 -7.81
CA VAL A 27 6.77 -6.60 -7.11
C VAL A 27 5.49 -6.21 -6.38
N ALA A 28 5.48 -5.07 -5.67
CA ALA A 28 4.29 -4.58 -4.98
C ALA A 28 3.13 -4.33 -5.95
N VAL A 29 3.39 -3.70 -7.09
CA VAL A 29 2.38 -3.45 -8.13
C VAL A 29 1.85 -4.77 -8.69
N ALA A 30 2.74 -5.67 -9.11
CA ALA A 30 2.34 -6.94 -9.71
C ALA A 30 1.51 -7.80 -8.74
N LEU A 31 1.97 -7.96 -7.50
CA LEU A 31 1.26 -8.76 -6.50
C LEU A 31 -0.06 -8.11 -6.07
N SER A 32 -0.12 -6.78 -5.96
CA SER A 32 -1.37 -6.08 -5.63
C SER A 32 -2.41 -6.23 -6.75
N LEU A 33 -2.01 -6.10 -8.02
CA LEU A 33 -2.90 -6.34 -9.15
C LEU A 33 -3.43 -7.78 -9.19
N LEU A 34 -2.55 -8.77 -8.94
CA LEU A 34 -2.96 -10.17 -8.85
C LEU A 34 -3.93 -10.41 -7.68
N ALA A 35 -3.69 -9.80 -6.52
CA ALA A 35 -4.57 -9.89 -5.37
C ALA A 35 -5.94 -9.26 -5.65
N CYS A 36 -6.00 -8.07 -6.26
CA CYS A 36 -7.25 -7.44 -6.68
C CYS A 36 -8.00 -8.29 -7.71
N ALA A 37 -7.31 -8.83 -8.70
CA ALA A 37 -7.93 -9.71 -9.70
C ALA A 37 -8.49 -11.00 -9.08
N GLY A 38 -7.79 -11.58 -8.10
CA GLY A 38 -8.25 -12.74 -7.34
C GLY A 38 -9.47 -12.43 -6.47
N LEU A 39 -9.43 -11.31 -5.74
CA LEU A 39 -10.54 -10.88 -4.88
C LEU A 39 -11.78 -10.46 -5.68
N ALA A 40 -11.61 -9.82 -6.83
CA ALA A 40 -12.73 -9.45 -7.71
C ALA A 40 -13.45 -10.71 -8.21
N GLN A 41 -12.70 -11.71 -8.68
CA GLN A 41 -13.25 -12.99 -9.10
C GLN A 41 -13.92 -13.72 -7.94
N LEU A 42 -13.27 -13.75 -6.78
CA LEU A 42 -13.83 -14.36 -5.57
C LEU A 42 -15.13 -13.67 -5.16
N GLY A 43 -15.21 -12.34 -5.25
CA GLY A 43 -16.42 -11.57 -4.98
C GLY A 43 -17.57 -11.99 -5.89
N VAL A 44 -17.34 -12.16 -7.18
CA VAL A 44 -18.35 -12.64 -8.13
C VAL A 44 -18.79 -14.08 -7.85
N VAL A 45 -17.87 -14.94 -7.40
CA VAL A 45 -18.16 -16.34 -7.06
C VAL A 45 -18.97 -16.44 -5.76
N LEU A 46 -18.59 -15.68 -4.73
CA LEU A 46 -19.26 -15.68 -3.42
C LEU A 46 -20.60 -14.94 -3.46
N PHE A 47 -20.68 -13.87 -4.26
CA PHE A 47 -21.85 -13.01 -4.38
C PHE A 47 -22.24 -12.85 -5.85
N PRO A 48 -22.97 -13.82 -6.43
CA PRO A 48 -23.38 -13.76 -7.84
C PRO A 48 -24.17 -12.50 -8.23
N ALA A 49 -24.80 -11.84 -7.26
CA ALA A 49 -25.48 -10.56 -7.40
C ALA A 49 -24.54 -9.39 -7.79
N THR A 50 -23.22 -9.55 -7.60
CA THR A 50 -22.21 -8.56 -7.99
C THR A 50 -21.66 -8.80 -9.40
N LYS A 51 -22.27 -9.71 -10.19
CA LYS A 51 -21.93 -9.88 -11.61
C LYS A 51 -22.23 -8.60 -12.37
N GLY A 52 -21.23 -8.10 -13.10
CA GLY A 52 -21.36 -6.85 -13.85
C GLY A 52 -21.20 -5.59 -13.01
N TYR A 53 -20.73 -5.72 -11.76
CA TYR A 53 -20.37 -4.57 -10.94
C TYR A 53 -19.19 -3.81 -11.57
N GLU A 54 -19.42 -2.55 -11.95
CA GLU A 54 -18.47 -1.75 -12.73
C GLU A 54 -17.10 -1.62 -12.03
N HIS A 55 -17.08 -1.51 -10.71
CA HIS A 55 -15.86 -1.38 -9.91
C HIS A 55 -15.03 -2.67 -9.82
N TYR A 56 -15.55 -3.81 -10.27
CA TYR A 56 -14.76 -5.03 -10.50
C TYR A 56 -14.11 -5.06 -11.90
N GLY A 57 -14.28 -4.00 -12.69
CA GLY A 57 -13.58 -3.82 -13.94
C GLY A 57 -12.08 -3.62 -13.73
N PHE A 58 -11.25 -4.41 -14.41
CA PHE A 58 -9.79 -4.32 -14.31
C PHE A 58 -9.25 -2.92 -14.63
N ALA A 59 -9.86 -2.22 -15.58
CA ALA A 59 -9.47 -0.86 -15.92
C ALA A 59 -9.70 0.12 -14.76
N ASP A 60 -10.77 -0.09 -13.99
CA ASP A 60 -11.22 0.80 -12.93
C ASP A 60 -10.34 0.63 -11.68
N TYR A 61 -10.26 -0.59 -11.13
CA TYR A 61 -9.42 -0.85 -9.97
C TYR A 61 -7.92 -0.86 -10.32
N GLY A 62 -7.54 -1.28 -11.53
CA GLY A 62 -6.13 -1.43 -11.91
C GLY A 62 -5.41 -0.10 -11.97
N LYS A 63 -6.04 0.93 -12.55
CA LYS A 63 -5.48 2.27 -12.61
C LYS A 63 -5.27 2.87 -11.21
N LEU A 64 -6.30 2.76 -10.35
CA LEU A 64 -6.22 3.25 -8.97
C LEU A 64 -5.19 2.48 -8.15
N THR A 65 -5.11 1.16 -8.32
CA THR A 65 -4.12 0.28 -7.68
C THR A 65 -2.70 0.70 -8.03
N ILE A 66 -2.40 0.90 -9.32
CA ILE A 66 -1.05 1.28 -9.76
C ILE A 66 -0.66 2.64 -9.17
N ILE A 67 -1.54 3.65 -9.27
CA ILE A 67 -1.26 4.99 -8.74
C ILE A 67 -1.05 4.93 -7.22
N GLY A 68 -1.95 4.26 -6.49
CA GLY A 68 -1.88 4.12 -5.04
C GLY A 68 -0.59 3.43 -4.58
N VAL A 69 -0.23 2.29 -5.19
CA VAL A 69 0.97 1.53 -4.83
C VAL A 69 2.24 2.32 -5.15
N VAL A 70 2.29 3.02 -6.30
CA VAL A 70 3.47 3.82 -6.67
C VAL A 70 3.65 4.98 -5.69
N LEU A 71 2.58 5.71 -5.35
CA LEU A 71 2.65 6.79 -4.36
C LEU A 71 3.02 6.27 -2.97
N ALA A 72 2.43 5.15 -2.54
CA ALA A 72 2.81 4.49 -1.29
C ALA A 72 4.26 4.03 -1.31
N SER A 73 4.78 3.56 -2.44
CA SER A 73 6.19 3.17 -2.59
C SER A 73 7.11 4.37 -2.48
N LEU A 74 6.78 5.50 -3.11
CA LEU A 74 7.58 6.74 -3.01
C LEU A 74 7.63 7.30 -1.58
N ALA A 75 6.60 7.06 -0.76
CA ALA A 75 6.62 7.44 0.65
C ALA A 75 7.72 6.70 1.45
N TRP A 76 8.16 5.50 1.01
CA TRP A 76 9.22 4.75 1.67
C TRP A 76 10.55 5.51 1.71
N PRO A 77 11.24 5.80 0.58
CA PRO A 77 12.50 6.54 0.61
C PRO A 77 12.35 7.91 1.25
N ALA A 78 11.19 8.59 1.08
CA ALA A 78 10.89 9.85 1.74
C ALA A 78 10.94 9.73 3.27
N LEU A 79 10.28 8.73 3.86
CA LEU A 79 10.34 8.50 5.31
C LEU A 79 11.74 8.11 5.78
N THR A 80 12.51 7.39 4.98
CA THR A 80 13.91 7.06 5.32
C THR A 80 14.86 8.28 5.30
N LEU A 81 14.49 9.38 4.64
CA LEU A 81 15.22 10.67 4.75
C LEU A 81 14.98 11.36 6.10
N ILE A 82 13.80 11.17 6.68
CA ILE A 82 13.30 11.94 7.81
C ILE A 82 13.45 11.16 9.14
N SER A 83 13.46 9.83 9.08
CA SER A 83 13.55 8.98 10.28
C SER A 83 14.43 7.73 10.11
N THR A 84 15.24 7.45 11.13
CA THR A 84 15.94 6.16 11.30
C THR A 84 14.99 5.02 11.71
N ARG A 85 13.76 5.33 12.11
CA ARG A 85 12.68 4.37 12.43
C ARG A 85 11.55 4.40 11.40
N ALA A 86 11.90 4.61 10.13
CA ALA A 86 10.95 4.77 9.03
C ALA A 86 9.96 3.60 8.92
N GLN A 87 10.36 2.37 9.29
CA GLN A 87 9.46 1.20 9.27
C GLN A 87 8.15 1.42 10.04
N ARG A 88 8.24 1.91 11.28
CA ARG A 88 7.03 2.13 12.11
C ARG A 88 6.17 3.27 11.59
N LEU A 89 6.82 4.33 11.11
CA LEU A 89 6.12 5.46 10.49
C LEU A 89 5.42 5.04 9.21
N TYR A 90 6.07 4.20 8.41
CA TYR A 90 5.51 3.68 7.17
C TYR A 90 4.29 2.80 7.42
N VAL A 91 4.34 1.89 8.40
CA VAL A 91 3.18 1.08 8.79
C VAL A 91 2.05 1.97 9.32
N GLY A 92 2.36 2.94 10.19
CA GLY A 92 1.34 3.87 10.69
C GLY A 92 0.70 4.69 9.57
N LEU A 93 1.51 5.18 8.63
CA LEU A 93 1.02 5.90 7.46
C LEU A 93 0.17 5.00 6.56
N ALA A 94 0.59 3.76 6.33
CA ALA A 94 -0.19 2.78 5.58
C ALA A 94 -1.56 2.56 6.21
N VAL A 95 -1.64 2.37 7.54
CA VAL A 95 -2.91 2.25 8.26
C VAL A 95 -3.78 3.48 8.08
N ILE A 96 -3.22 4.69 8.26
CA ILE A 96 -3.97 5.94 8.09
C ILE A 96 -4.49 6.08 6.66
N VAL A 97 -3.64 5.85 5.66
CA VAL A 97 -4.01 5.95 4.24
C VAL A 97 -5.05 4.90 3.87
N THR A 98 -4.96 3.68 4.41
CA THR A 98 -5.99 2.65 4.20
C THR A 98 -7.33 3.05 4.80
N ILE A 99 -7.36 3.60 6.01
CA ILE A 99 -8.59 4.09 6.64
C ILE A 99 -9.21 5.22 5.80
N VAL A 100 -8.40 6.18 5.35
CA VAL A 100 -8.84 7.26 4.45
C VAL A 100 -9.31 6.70 3.11
N GLY A 101 -8.63 5.67 2.61
CA GLY A 101 -8.97 4.95 1.38
C GLY A 101 -10.32 4.24 1.43
N PHE A 102 -10.88 3.97 2.61
CA PHE A 102 -12.25 3.46 2.75
C PHE A 102 -13.33 4.54 2.61
N ALA A 103 -12.98 5.82 2.54
CA ALA A 103 -13.99 6.88 2.41
C ALA A 103 -14.84 6.76 1.12
N PRO A 104 -14.25 6.49 -0.07
CA PRO A 104 -15.02 6.17 -1.27
C PRO A 104 -15.91 4.93 -1.10
N ASP A 105 -15.41 3.89 -0.44
CA ASP A 105 -16.15 2.64 -0.18
C ASP A 105 -17.39 2.89 0.72
N ALA A 106 -17.23 3.71 1.76
CA ALA A 106 -18.33 4.11 2.63
C ALA A 106 -19.34 5.00 1.89
N TRP A 107 -18.86 5.84 0.97
CA TRP A 107 -19.71 6.72 0.17
C TRP A 107 -20.59 5.93 -0.80
N ILE A 108 -20.02 4.95 -1.52
CA ILE A 108 -20.80 4.10 -2.43
C ILE A 108 -21.78 3.21 -1.67
N LEU A 109 -21.41 2.75 -0.47
CA LEU A 109 -22.30 2.00 0.42
C LEU A 109 -23.50 2.86 0.86
N TYR A 110 -23.26 4.12 1.23
CA TYR A 110 -24.32 5.07 1.58
C TYR A 110 -25.27 5.34 0.40
N GLN A 111 -24.77 5.31 -0.83
CA GLN A 111 -25.60 5.42 -2.05
C GLN A 111 -26.41 4.15 -2.36
N GLY A 112 -26.35 3.11 -1.52
CA GLY A 112 -27.13 1.89 -1.66
C GLY A 112 -26.47 0.80 -2.49
N GLN A 113 -25.16 0.89 -2.74
CA GLN A 113 -24.42 -0.21 -3.37
C GLN A 113 -24.42 -1.46 -2.47
N PRO A 114 -24.35 -2.67 -3.06
CA PRO A 114 -24.44 -3.90 -2.30
C PRO A 114 -23.27 -4.02 -1.31
N ALA A 115 -23.61 -4.22 -0.02
CA ALA A 115 -22.63 -4.30 1.07
C ALA A 115 -21.58 -5.39 0.84
N ASP A 116 -21.98 -6.49 0.22
CA ASP A 116 -21.09 -7.61 -0.12
C ASP A 116 -20.00 -7.20 -1.13
N ALA A 117 -20.34 -6.36 -2.11
CA ALA A 117 -19.36 -5.86 -3.07
C ALA A 117 -18.38 -4.88 -2.42
N VAL A 118 -18.91 -3.98 -1.58
CA VAL A 118 -18.10 -3.02 -0.82
C VAL A 118 -17.16 -3.75 0.14
N PHE A 119 -17.60 -4.84 0.76
CA PHE A 119 -16.75 -5.65 1.62
C PHE A 119 -15.52 -6.21 0.87
N ILE A 120 -15.70 -6.68 -0.36
CA ILE A 120 -14.58 -7.14 -1.19
C ILE A 120 -13.65 -5.97 -1.56
N LEU A 121 -14.18 -4.78 -1.84
CA LEU A 121 -13.36 -3.58 -2.09
C LEU A 121 -12.51 -3.21 -0.87
N VAL A 122 -13.08 -3.29 0.34
CA VAL A 122 -12.34 -3.10 1.59
C VAL A 122 -11.22 -4.15 1.72
N LEU A 123 -11.48 -5.41 1.39
CA LEU A 123 -10.45 -6.45 1.39
C LEU A 123 -9.33 -6.19 0.37
N MET A 124 -9.64 -5.62 -0.80
CA MET A 124 -8.62 -5.24 -1.78
C MET A 124 -7.67 -4.17 -1.22
N HIS A 125 -8.20 -3.15 -0.56
CA HIS A 125 -7.39 -2.11 0.09
C HIS A 125 -6.46 -2.70 1.16
N LEU A 126 -6.97 -3.63 1.98
CA LEU A 126 -6.15 -4.33 2.98
C LEU A 126 -5.05 -5.17 2.34
N ALA A 127 -5.36 -5.90 1.28
CA ALA A 127 -4.39 -6.71 0.54
C ALA A 127 -3.28 -5.82 -0.05
N LEU A 128 -3.65 -4.71 -0.68
CA LEU A 128 -2.73 -3.76 -1.29
C LEU A 128 -1.80 -3.12 -0.25
N ALA A 129 -2.35 -2.69 0.88
CA ALA A 129 -1.57 -2.12 1.98
C ALA A 129 -0.56 -3.14 2.53
N LEU A 130 -1.02 -4.37 2.80
CA LEU A 130 -0.18 -5.44 3.32
C LEU A 130 0.95 -5.80 2.34
N ILE A 131 0.61 -6.06 1.08
CA ILE A 131 1.56 -6.43 0.03
C ILE A 131 2.62 -5.34 -0.15
N THR A 132 2.19 -4.08 -0.22
CA THR A 132 3.10 -2.95 -0.45
C THR A 132 4.07 -2.78 0.72
N VAL A 133 3.57 -2.85 1.96
CA VAL A 133 4.41 -2.77 3.17
C VAL A 133 5.42 -3.90 3.22
N LEU A 134 4.99 -5.14 3.01
CA LEU A 134 5.87 -6.29 3.06
C LEU A 134 6.91 -6.23 1.93
N ALA A 135 6.49 -5.94 0.70
CA ALA A 135 7.40 -5.86 -0.45
C ALA A 135 8.53 -4.84 -0.19
N LEU A 136 8.20 -3.63 0.25
CA LEU A 136 9.20 -2.59 0.50
C LEU A 136 10.08 -2.92 1.70
N MET A 137 9.52 -3.44 2.79
CA MET A 137 10.29 -3.79 3.98
C MET A 137 11.28 -4.93 3.76
N PHE A 138 10.88 -5.96 3.01
CA PHE A 138 11.71 -7.14 2.79
C PHE A 138 12.67 -7.00 1.60
N ILE A 139 12.24 -6.37 0.51
CA ILE A 139 13.02 -6.28 -0.72
C ILE A 139 13.91 -5.03 -0.72
N ALA A 140 13.43 -3.91 -0.16
CA ALA A 140 14.14 -2.63 -0.09
C ALA A 140 14.34 -2.16 1.36
N PRO A 141 14.99 -2.95 2.25
CA PRO A 141 15.20 -2.56 3.64
C PRO A 141 16.09 -1.31 3.75
N GLN A 142 15.90 -0.55 4.84
CA GLN A 142 16.84 0.51 5.21
C GLN A 142 18.22 -0.12 5.43
N HIS A 143 19.25 0.41 4.78
CA HIS A 143 20.62 0.03 5.12
C HIS A 143 20.93 0.57 6.52
N PRO A 144 21.43 -0.24 7.47
CA PRO A 144 22.10 0.29 8.64
C PRO A 144 23.28 1.12 8.12
N ALA A 145 23.38 2.39 8.49
CA ALA A 145 24.56 3.21 8.26
C ALA A 145 25.78 2.33 8.54
N ARG A 146 26.56 2.05 7.49
CA ARG A 146 27.77 1.24 7.54
C ARG A 146 28.49 1.65 8.82
N ARG A 147 28.75 0.69 9.72
CA ARG A 147 29.60 0.88 10.90
C ARG A 147 30.88 1.53 10.38
N ALA A 148 30.98 2.85 10.49
CA ALA A 148 32.19 3.58 10.21
C ALA A 148 33.11 3.20 11.35
N LEU A 149 33.88 2.13 11.17
CA LEU A 149 35.00 1.63 11.96
C LEU A 149 35.29 0.20 11.47
N GLN A 150 35.94 0.09 10.32
CA GLN A 150 37.02 -0.87 10.04
C GLN A 150 37.98 -0.20 9.06
#